data_AF-A0A507DGC8-F1
#
_entry.id   AF-A0A507DGC8-F1
#
_cell.length_a   1.000
_cell.length_b   1.000
_cell.length_c   1.000
_cell.angle_alpha   90.00
_cell.angle_beta   90.00
_cell.angle_gamma   90.00
#
_symmetry.space_group_name_H-M   'P 1'
#
loop_
_entity.id
_entity.type
_entity.pdbx_description
1 polymer ?
#
loop_
_entity_poly.entity_id
_entity_poly.type
_entity_poly.pdbx_seq_one_letter_code
_entity_poly.pdbx_strand_id
1 'polypeptide(L)'
;MAYPRQLRPTEDSSSDPDFGKVFSTCSERRSRYPRPTTRKRMELIAAGTRTSNNIAQFSNEFFQLSGEVIMKELLTNIESRQPRTQLKQSAEVLFKMVSVYPDISRNWMINWANVPVASARISVHDKHQLTRSLLGTRNLKKFKESILEFATKSRGLETTLGAHV
;
A
#
# COMPACT_ATOMS: atom_id res chain seq x y z
N MET A 1 11.26 50.25 26.09
CA MET A 1 10.31 49.19 25.67
C MET A 1 11.02 47.86 25.83
N ALA A 2 10.64 47.10 26.86
CA ALA A 2 11.29 45.86 27.26
C ALA A 2 10.47 44.66 26.75
N TYR A 3 11.10 43.76 26.01
CA TYR A 3 10.53 42.45 25.63
C TYR A 3 11.21 41.37 26.49
N PRO A 4 10.47 40.54 27.24
CA PRO A 4 11.07 39.48 28.01
C PRO A 4 11.33 38.20 27.20
N ARG A 5 12.36 37.49 27.68
CA ARG A 5 12.98 36.24 27.25
C ARG A 5 12.06 35.04 26.99
N GLN A 6 12.57 34.20 26.08
CA GLN A 6 12.28 32.79 25.79
C GLN A 6 12.07 31.89 27.03
N LEU A 7 11.14 30.92 26.93
CA LEU A 7 11.08 29.70 27.75
C LEU A 7 10.76 28.48 26.86
N ARG A 8 11.52 27.40 27.06
CA ARG A 8 11.45 26.10 26.37
C ARG A 8 10.22 25.27 26.79
N PRO A 9 9.86 24.22 26.03
CA PRO A 9 8.81 23.26 26.38
C PRO A 9 9.29 22.24 27.43
N THR A 10 8.40 21.87 28.36
CA THR A 10 8.57 20.76 29.31
C THR A 10 7.89 19.49 28.79
N GLU A 11 8.52 18.36 29.10
CA GLU A 11 8.30 17.00 28.61
C GLU A 11 7.07 16.28 29.21
N ASP A 12 6.59 15.29 28.44
CA ASP A 12 6.06 13.96 28.78
C ASP A 12 4.95 13.75 29.82
N SER A 13 3.87 13.07 29.37
CA SER A 13 3.32 11.88 30.05
C SER A 13 2.43 11.04 29.13
N SER A 14 2.95 9.83 28.88
CA SER A 14 2.41 8.63 28.22
C SER A 14 1.03 8.15 28.72
N SER A 15 0.23 7.58 27.82
CA SER A 15 -0.90 6.68 28.13
C SER A 15 -1.26 5.77 26.94
N ASP A 16 -0.50 4.68 26.77
CA ASP A 16 -0.90 3.50 25.97
C ASP A 16 -1.70 2.51 26.83
N PRO A 17 -2.68 1.79 26.26
CA PRO A 17 -3.05 0.48 26.76
C PRO A 17 -2.73 -0.67 25.76
N ASP A 18 -1.98 -1.60 26.33
CA ASP A 18 -1.45 -2.88 25.87
C ASP A 18 -2.55 -3.92 25.56
N PHE A 19 -2.59 -4.42 24.32
CA PHE A 19 -3.53 -5.46 23.83
C PHE A 19 -2.94 -6.89 23.89
N GLY A 20 -1.97 -7.15 24.78
CA GLY A 20 -1.24 -8.42 24.88
C GLY A 20 -1.84 -9.56 25.72
N LYS A 21 -3.13 -9.57 26.12
CA LYS A 21 -3.64 -10.59 27.09
C LYS A 21 -5.06 -11.12 26.85
N VAL A 22 -5.35 -11.79 25.72
CA VAL A 22 -6.62 -12.53 25.55
C VAL A 22 -6.47 -13.96 25.04
N PHE A 23 -5.27 -14.55 25.11
CA PHE A 23 -5.08 -15.97 24.80
C PHE A 23 -4.39 -16.70 25.93
N SER A 24 -5.15 -17.04 26.97
CA SER A 24 -4.98 -18.28 27.71
C SER A 24 -6.14 -18.46 28.68
N THR A 25 -6.99 -19.46 28.46
CA THR A 25 -7.24 -20.55 29.42
C THR A 25 -8.47 -21.41 29.05
N CYS A 26 -8.27 -22.73 29.16
CA CYS A 26 -9.24 -23.82 29.39
C CYS A 26 -10.21 -24.20 28.24
N SER A 27 -9.96 -25.28 27.48
CA SER A 27 -10.06 -26.72 27.81
C SER A 27 -11.50 -27.29 27.83
N GLU A 28 -11.80 -28.01 26.74
CA GLU A 28 -12.41 -29.35 26.70
C GLU A 28 -13.53 -29.73 27.71
N ARG A 29 -14.79 -29.77 27.25
CA ARG A 29 -15.76 -30.79 27.71
C ARG A 29 -16.72 -31.24 26.59
N ARG A 30 -16.55 -32.51 26.19
CA ARG A 30 -17.47 -33.34 25.39
C ARG A 30 -18.88 -33.40 26.01
N SER A 31 -19.91 -33.21 25.21
CA SER A 31 -21.24 -33.78 25.45
C SER A 31 -21.77 -34.45 24.17
N ARG A 32 -22.21 -35.70 24.31
CA ARG A 32 -22.78 -36.59 23.29
C ARG A 32 -24.29 -36.32 23.16
N TYR A 33 -24.77 -35.91 21.98
CA TYR A 33 -26.14 -36.17 21.49
C TYR A 33 -26.19 -36.21 19.95
N PRO A 34 -27.08 -37.03 19.33
CA PRO A 34 -27.16 -37.23 17.88
C PRO A 34 -28.08 -36.21 17.19
N ARG A 35 -27.77 -35.83 15.93
CA ARG A 35 -28.51 -34.85 15.10
C ARG A 35 -29.74 -35.50 14.44
N PRO A 36 -30.84 -34.75 14.21
CA PRO A 36 -31.07 -34.18 12.87
C PRO A 36 -31.85 -32.83 12.94
N THR A 37 -31.82 -31.87 12.02
CA THR A 37 -31.33 -31.73 10.64
C THR A 37 -30.74 -30.32 10.46
N THR A 38 -29.44 -30.14 10.69
CA THR A 38 -28.71 -28.94 10.25
C THR A 38 -28.40 -28.95 8.76
N ARG A 39 -28.64 -30.08 8.06
CA ARG A 39 -28.38 -30.22 6.62
C ARG A 39 -29.25 -29.28 5.76
N LYS A 40 -30.55 -29.16 6.04
CA LYS A 40 -31.46 -28.22 5.33
C LYS A 40 -31.17 -26.74 5.64
N ARG A 41 -30.55 -26.43 6.77
CA ARG A 41 -30.14 -25.05 7.12
C ARG A 41 -28.76 -24.70 6.55
N MET A 42 -27.86 -25.67 6.40
CA MET A 42 -26.58 -25.49 5.69
C MET A 42 -26.74 -25.46 4.18
N GLU A 43 -27.74 -26.14 3.59
CA GLU A 43 -28.07 -25.97 2.17
C GLU A 43 -28.57 -24.56 1.85
N LEU A 44 -29.24 -23.87 2.77
CA LEU A 44 -29.68 -22.49 2.55
C LEU A 44 -28.51 -21.48 2.62
N ILE A 45 -27.44 -21.81 3.37
CA ILE A 45 -26.22 -21.01 3.40
C ILE A 45 -25.29 -21.37 2.22
N ALA A 46 -25.28 -22.64 1.81
CA ALA A 46 -24.59 -23.09 0.59
C ALA A 46 -25.29 -22.67 -0.70
N ALA A 47 -26.61 -22.42 -0.69
CA ALA A 47 -27.34 -21.79 -1.79
C ALA A 47 -27.18 -20.25 -1.81
N GLY A 48 -26.66 -19.68 -0.72
CA GLY A 48 -26.21 -18.29 -0.63
C GLY A 48 -24.87 -18.03 -1.32
N THR A 49 -24.27 -19.00 -2.01
CA THR A 49 -23.02 -18.85 -2.77
C THR A 49 -23.20 -18.12 -4.11
N ARG A 50 -24.02 -17.05 -4.14
CA ARG A 50 -23.97 -16.02 -5.19
C ARG A 50 -23.05 -14.85 -4.79
N THR A 51 -22.09 -15.08 -3.91
CA THR A 51 -21.25 -14.05 -3.29
C THR A 51 -20.06 -13.58 -4.15
N SER A 52 -19.93 -14.05 -5.40
CA SER A 52 -18.90 -13.52 -6.31
C SER A 52 -19.17 -12.05 -6.66
N ASN A 53 -20.44 -11.70 -6.84
CA ASN A 53 -20.83 -10.34 -7.28
C ASN A 53 -20.68 -9.33 -6.14
N ASN A 54 -20.97 -9.71 -4.89
CA ASN A 54 -20.87 -8.83 -3.73
C ASN A 54 -19.41 -8.48 -3.40
N ILE A 55 -18.48 -9.45 -3.51
CA ILE A 55 -17.05 -9.21 -3.24
C ILE A 55 -16.45 -8.30 -4.32
N ALA A 56 -16.81 -8.51 -5.59
CA ALA A 56 -16.35 -7.68 -6.70
C ALA A 56 -16.90 -6.24 -6.60
N GLN A 57 -18.18 -6.08 -6.22
CA GLN A 57 -18.79 -4.77 -6.00
C GLN A 57 -18.12 -4.03 -4.84
N PHE A 58 -17.96 -4.66 -3.69
CA PHE A 58 -17.26 -4.09 -2.55
C PHE A 58 -15.81 -3.71 -2.90
N SER A 59 -15.09 -4.60 -3.59
CA SER A 59 -13.70 -4.33 -4.00
C SER A 59 -13.60 -3.13 -4.94
N ASN A 60 -14.56 -2.98 -5.85
CA ASN A 60 -14.63 -1.84 -6.76
C ASN A 60 -14.96 -0.54 -6.01
N GLU A 61 -15.91 -0.58 -5.08
CA GLU A 61 -16.28 0.58 -4.25
C GLU A 61 -15.11 1.02 -3.35
N PHE A 62 -14.46 0.08 -2.67
CA PHE A 62 -13.25 0.33 -1.90
C PHE A 62 -12.14 0.94 -2.76
N PHE A 63 -11.93 0.39 -3.96
CA PHE A 63 -10.93 0.91 -4.88
C PHE A 63 -11.24 2.34 -5.33
N GLN A 64 -12.50 2.67 -5.60
CA GLN A 64 -12.88 4.04 -5.98
C GLN A 64 -12.73 5.02 -4.82
N LEU A 65 -13.03 4.61 -3.59
CA LEU A 65 -12.97 5.48 -2.40
C LEU A 65 -11.54 5.69 -1.89
N SER A 66 -10.71 4.64 -1.87
CA SER A 66 -9.39 4.66 -1.21
C SER A 66 -8.21 4.40 -2.16
N GLY A 67 -8.47 3.98 -3.40
CA GLY A 67 -7.41 3.60 -4.34
C GLY A 67 -6.45 4.74 -4.67
N GLU A 68 -6.95 5.97 -4.79
CA GLU A 68 -6.10 7.14 -5.05
C GLU A 68 -5.10 7.38 -3.92
N VAL A 69 -5.58 7.34 -2.67
CA VAL A 69 -4.77 7.56 -1.47
C VAL A 69 -3.71 6.47 -1.35
N ILE A 70 -4.11 5.20 -1.52
CA ILE A 70 -3.20 4.05 -1.48
C ILE A 70 -2.13 4.18 -2.56
N MET A 71 -2.50 4.51 -3.80
CA MET A 71 -1.56 4.65 -4.90
C MET A 71 -0.54 5.78 -4.65
N LYS A 72 -1.02 6.95 -4.21
CA LYS A 72 -0.15 8.09 -3.88
C LYS A 72 0.80 7.76 -2.74
N GLU A 73 0.31 7.09 -1.71
CA GLU A 73 1.11 6.66 -0.57
C GLU A 73 2.20 5.66 -0.99
N LEU A 74 1.86 4.67 -1.83
CA LEU A 74 2.84 3.73 -2.36
C LEU A 74 3.92 4.41 -3.21
N LEU A 75 3.54 5.35 -4.09
CA LEU A 75 4.48 6.09 -4.93
C LEU A 75 5.37 7.04 -4.11
N THR A 76 4.80 7.69 -3.09
CA THR A 76 5.54 8.54 -2.15
C THR A 76 6.49 7.71 -1.29
N ASN A 77 6.10 6.49 -0.91
CA ASN A 77 6.99 5.58 -0.18
C ASN A 77 8.12 5.02 -1.06
N ILE A 78 7.90 4.84 -2.36
CA ILE A 78 8.96 4.51 -3.32
C ILE A 78 9.94 5.67 -3.48
N GLU A 79 9.42 6.90 -3.51
CA GLU A 79 10.22 8.13 -3.49
C GLU A 79 11.03 8.23 -2.19
N SER A 80 10.41 7.89 -1.06
CA SER A 80 11.01 7.89 0.27
C SER A 80 11.97 6.70 0.46
N ARG A 81 12.76 6.73 1.52
CA ARG A 81 13.83 5.75 1.78
C ARG A 81 13.27 4.41 2.31
N GLN A 82 12.36 3.77 1.59
CA GLN A 82 11.77 2.51 2.01
C GLN A 82 12.75 1.32 1.89
N PRO A 83 12.72 0.32 2.80
CA PRO A 83 13.54 -0.89 2.68
C PRO A 83 13.30 -1.65 1.35
N ARG A 84 14.35 -2.24 0.77
CA ARG A 84 14.28 -2.95 -0.53
C ARG A 84 13.25 -4.10 -0.55
N THR A 85 12.97 -4.71 0.61
CA THR A 85 11.97 -5.78 0.76
C THR A 85 10.55 -5.28 0.54
N GLN A 86 10.21 -4.10 1.08
CA GLN A 86 8.91 -3.48 0.92
C GLN A 86 8.71 -2.91 -0.48
N LEU A 87 9.79 -2.44 -1.13
CA LEU A 87 9.75 -1.95 -2.52
C LEU A 87 9.17 -3.00 -3.49
N LYS A 88 9.53 -4.28 -3.31
CA LYS A 88 9.02 -5.38 -4.13
C LYS A 88 7.51 -5.57 -3.95
N GLN A 89 7.02 -5.47 -2.71
CA GLN A 89 5.60 -5.62 -2.38
C GLN A 89 4.79 -4.41 -2.92
N SER A 90 5.29 -3.19 -2.73
CA SER A 90 4.69 -1.97 -3.28
C SER A 90 4.56 -2.04 -4.80
N ALA A 91 5.61 -2.52 -5.49
CA ALA A 91 5.59 -2.71 -6.94
C ALA A 91 4.54 -3.73 -7.41
N GLU A 92 4.35 -4.83 -6.68
CA GLU A 92 3.33 -5.84 -7.01
C GLU A 92 1.91 -5.32 -6.82
N VAL A 93 1.67 -4.58 -5.73
CA VAL A 93 0.37 -3.96 -5.48
C VAL A 93 0.07 -2.93 -6.55
N LEU A 94 0.99 -2.01 -6.82
CA LEU A 94 0.85 -1.01 -7.89
C LEU A 94 0.58 -1.65 -9.24
N PHE A 95 1.33 -2.70 -9.60
CA PHE A 95 1.12 -3.42 -10.86
C PHE A 95 -0.30 -4.00 -10.96
N LYS A 96 -0.83 -4.58 -9.88
CA LYS A 96 -2.21 -5.08 -9.85
C LYS A 96 -3.23 -3.95 -10.00
N MET A 97 -3.06 -2.83 -9.30
CA MET A 97 -3.96 -1.67 -9.42
C MET A 97 -4.00 -1.14 -10.85
N VAL A 98 -2.83 -0.97 -11.47
CA VAL A 98 -2.70 -0.49 -12.86
C VAL A 98 -3.26 -1.50 -13.86
N SER A 99 -3.11 -2.80 -13.59
CA SER A 99 -3.61 -3.86 -14.48
C SER A 99 -5.13 -4.01 -14.44
N VAL A 100 -5.75 -3.85 -13.27
CA VAL A 100 -7.20 -4.01 -13.09
C VAL A 100 -7.95 -2.73 -13.44
N TYR A 101 -7.40 -1.56 -13.09
CA TYR A 101 -8.06 -0.25 -13.28
C TYR A 101 -7.14 0.73 -14.02
N PRO A 102 -6.84 0.49 -15.32
CA PRO A 102 -5.81 1.24 -16.04
C PRO A 102 -6.14 2.72 -16.22
N ASP A 103 -7.40 3.08 -16.49
CA ASP A 103 -7.77 4.45 -16.80
C ASP A 103 -7.77 5.34 -15.55
N ILE A 104 -8.33 4.84 -14.47
CA ILE A 104 -8.34 5.53 -13.17
C ILE A 104 -6.91 5.66 -12.64
N SER A 105 -6.12 4.58 -12.70
CA SER A 105 -4.72 4.58 -12.26
C SER A 105 -3.85 5.55 -13.06
N ARG A 106 -4.10 5.69 -14.37
CA ARG A 106 -3.41 6.67 -15.23
C ARG A 106 -3.64 8.09 -14.73
N ASN A 107 -4.88 8.45 -14.46
CA ASN A 107 -5.22 9.79 -13.96
C ASN A 107 -4.51 10.08 -12.63
N TRP A 108 -4.57 9.13 -11.69
CA TRP A 108 -3.92 9.29 -10.38
C TRP A 108 -2.40 9.41 -10.46
N MET A 109 -1.73 8.60 -11.30
CA MET A 109 -0.28 8.69 -11.48
C MET A 109 0.17 9.96 -12.18
N ILE A 110 -0.61 10.49 -13.13
CA ILE A 110 -0.35 11.78 -13.76
C ILE A 110 -0.49 12.90 -12.72
N ASN A 111 -1.57 12.87 -11.92
CA ASN A 111 -1.78 13.83 -10.85
C ASN A 111 -0.63 13.80 -9.83
N TRP A 112 -0.19 12.61 -9.42
CA TRP A 112 0.96 12.46 -8.53
C TRP A 112 2.27 13.00 -9.16
N ALA A 113 2.49 12.76 -10.45
CA ALA A 113 3.69 13.26 -11.13
C ALA A 113 3.74 14.79 -11.22
N ASN A 114 2.59 15.45 -11.34
CA ASN A 114 2.47 16.91 -11.34
C ASN A 114 2.70 17.54 -9.96
N VAL A 115 2.67 16.78 -8.86
CA VAL A 115 2.90 17.33 -7.53
C VAL A 115 4.39 17.71 -7.40
N PRO A 116 4.69 18.98 -7.05
CA PRO A 116 6.06 19.43 -6.91
C PRO A 116 6.81 18.60 -5.86
N VAL A 117 8.04 18.23 -6.20
CA VAL A 117 8.88 17.37 -5.37
C VAL A 117 9.63 18.23 -4.36
N ALA A 118 9.57 17.88 -3.07
CA ALA A 118 10.35 18.55 -2.03
C ALA A 118 11.83 18.10 -2.03
N SER A 119 12.13 16.95 -2.64
CA SER A 119 13.46 16.37 -2.72
C SER A 119 14.27 17.01 -3.85
N ALA A 120 15.47 17.52 -3.52
CA ALA A 120 16.42 18.04 -4.51
C ALA A 120 17.01 16.98 -5.46
N ARG A 121 16.76 15.68 -5.22
CA ARG A 121 17.36 14.57 -5.98
C ARG A 121 16.50 14.06 -7.14
N ILE A 122 15.21 14.41 -7.15
CA ILE A 122 14.26 13.92 -8.14
C ILE A 122 13.53 15.13 -8.71
N SER A 123 13.55 15.24 -10.03
CA SER A 123 12.78 16.26 -10.73
C SER A 123 11.35 15.79 -11.00
N VAL A 124 10.45 16.74 -11.23
CA VAL A 124 9.10 16.46 -11.76
C VAL A 124 9.18 15.66 -13.07
N HIS A 125 10.20 15.93 -13.89
CA HIS A 125 10.47 15.16 -15.11
C HIS A 125 10.71 13.67 -14.83
N ASP A 126 11.47 13.33 -13.79
CA ASP A 126 11.74 11.94 -13.41
C ASP A 126 10.47 11.22 -12.95
N LYS A 127 9.57 11.92 -12.25
CA LYS A 127 8.25 11.38 -11.91
C LYS A 127 7.42 11.08 -13.16
N HIS A 128 7.41 11.98 -14.13
CA HIS A 128 6.72 11.74 -15.41
C HIS A 128 7.34 10.59 -16.19
N GLN A 129 8.66 10.45 -16.19
CA GLN A 129 9.34 9.33 -16.84
C GLN A 129 8.96 7.99 -16.20
N LEU A 130 8.95 7.92 -14.86
CA LEU A 130 8.48 6.75 -14.14
C LEU A 130 7.03 6.43 -14.53
N THR A 131 6.12 7.41 -14.44
CA THR A 131 4.70 7.23 -14.78
C THR A 131 4.51 6.67 -16.20
N ARG A 132 5.26 7.17 -17.18
CA ARG A 132 5.22 6.64 -18.56
C ARG A 132 5.71 5.20 -18.63
N SER A 133 6.81 4.87 -17.95
CA SER A 133 7.35 3.50 -17.92
C SER A 133 6.38 2.51 -17.27
N LEU A 134 5.74 2.89 -16.15
CA LEU A 134 4.79 2.04 -15.43
C LEU A 134 3.50 1.80 -16.23
N LEU A 135 2.97 2.84 -16.89
CA LEU A 135 1.77 2.74 -17.72
C LEU A 135 2.02 2.05 -19.07
N GLY A 136 3.25 2.11 -19.58
CA GLY A 136 3.64 1.53 -20.87
C GLY A 136 3.96 0.03 -20.81
N THR A 137 4.17 -0.54 -19.63
CA THR A 137 4.54 -1.95 -19.48
C THR A 137 3.41 -2.81 -18.92
N ARG A 138 3.18 -3.96 -19.55
CA ARG A 138 2.34 -5.04 -19.01
C ARG A 138 3.16 -6.16 -18.38
N ASN A 139 4.48 -6.03 -18.36
CA ASN A 139 5.39 -7.03 -17.80
C ASN A 139 5.81 -6.64 -16.38
N LEU A 140 5.44 -7.46 -15.40
CA LEU A 140 5.75 -7.27 -13.98
C LEU A 140 7.25 -7.14 -13.71
N LYS A 141 8.11 -7.87 -14.43
CA LYS A 141 9.57 -7.79 -14.24
C LYS A 141 10.08 -6.40 -14.61
N LYS A 142 9.72 -5.92 -15.80
CA LYS A 142 10.07 -4.56 -16.26
C LYS A 142 9.48 -3.48 -15.35
N PHE A 143 8.26 -3.68 -14.87
CA PHE A 143 7.61 -2.77 -13.92
C PHE A 143 8.41 -2.63 -12.62
N LYS A 144 8.86 -3.75 -12.05
CA LYS A 144 9.71 -3.77 -10.84
C LYS A 144 11.08 -3.14 -11.10
N GLU A 145 11.67 -3.37 -12.26
CA GLU A 145 12.95 -2.76 -12.66
C GLU A 145 12.84 -1.23 -12.73
N SER A 146 11.80 -0.68 -13.36
CA SER A 146 11.59 0.77 -13.42
C SER A 146 11.38 1.40 -12.04
N ILE A 147 10.66 0.72 -11.13
CA ILE A 147 10.50 1.17 -9.74
C ILE A 147 11.84 1.16 -9.01
N LEU A 148 12.66 0.12 -9.21
CA LEU A 148 13.96 -0.01 -8.56
C LEU A 148 14.95 1.05 -9.06
N GLU A 149 14.98 1.31 -10.36
CA GLU A 149 15.79 2.35 -10.97
C GLU A 149 15.42 3.72 -10.38
N PHE A 150 14.14 4.07 -10.38
CA PHE A 150 13.66 5.32 -9.79
C PHE A 150 13.96 5.41 -8.28
N ALA A 151 13.78 4.33 -7.52
CA ALA A 151 14.10 4.29 -6.09
C ALA A 151 15.62 4.39 -5.82
N THR A 152 16.47 4.00 -6.78
CA THR A 152 17.92 4.14 -6.69
C THR A 152 18.34 5.58 -6.97
N LYS A 153 17.71 6.19 -7.99
CA LYS A 153 17.83 7.60 -8.32
C LYS A 153 17.40 8.51 -7.16
N SER A 154 16.25 8.22 -6.55
CA SER A 154 15.72 8.98 -5.40
C SER A 154 16.70 9.03 -4.22
N ARG A 155 17.49 7.97 -4.04
CA ARG A 155 18.51 7.85 -2.99
C ARG A 155 19.85 8.46 -3.38
N GLY A 156 20.06 8.78 -4.65
CA GLY A 156 21.35 9.21 -5.20
C GLY A 156 22.40 8.09 -5.14
N LEU A 157 22.00 6.84 -5.35
CA LEU A 157 22.87 5.66 -5.34
C LEU A 157 23.31 5.23 -6.75
N GLU A 158 23.13 6.07 -7.76
CA GLU A 158 23.42 5.75 -9.16
C GLU A 158 24.92 5.45 -9.43
N THR A 159 25.82 5.85 -8.52
CA THR A 159 27.28 5.74 -8.70
C THR A 159 27.90 4.35 -8.49
N THR A 160 27.12 3.27 -8.36
CA THR A 160 27.69 1.94 -8.07
C THR A 160 27.51 0.89 -9.17
N LEU A 161 26.88 1.22 -10.30
CA LEU A 161 26.70 0.28 -11.42
C LEU A 161 27.40 0.69 -12.74
N GLY A 162 28.18 1.78 -12.73
CA GLY A 162 28.86 2.31 -13.92
C GLY A 162 30.30 2.77 -13.70
N ALA A 163 30.97 2.32 -12.63
CA ALA A 163 32.38 2.61 -12.38
C ALA A 163 33.19 1.31 -12.32
N HIS A 164 33.25 0.60 -13.44
CA HIS A 164 34.39 -0.26 -13.75
C HIS A 164 34.46 -0.48 -15.27
N VAL A 165 35.58 -0.01 -15.84
CA VAL A 165 36.15 -0.25 -17.17
C VAL A 165 35.57 0.53 -18.33
#